data_AF-A0A0G1XEV5-F1
#
_entry.id   AF-A0A0G1XEV5-F1
#
_cell.length_a   1.000
_cell.length_b   1.000
_cell.length_c   1.000
_cell.angle_alpha   90.00
_cell.angle_beta   90.00
_cell.angle_gamma   90.00
#
_symmetry.space_group_name_H-M   'P 1'
#
loop_
_entity.id
_entity.type
_entity.pdbx_description
1 polymer ?
#
loop_
_entity_poly.entity_id
_entity_poly.type
_entity_poly.pdbx_seq_one_letter_code
_entity_poly.pdbx_strand_id
1 'polypeptide(L)'
;MQKKRLNWFLINENYGANLYPFAIHFDADYHGFKKAFGRGMEYQAVGTENGFLRQAYVVEDYDRFAQFIFDRMSTDKGFTRRMLRNIYRAIEKMHELDRRILSQDLQRLNNAALGRLFLDFYKRYWTVSTWSVPFSFSEYRTLLWTTALTSYFQALKIPKQYTSLEVYQLLTSHWRKTYTAREHERALHLAAEVRGSQKLSRLFRLPVNLLKRHLKKEHKRFFEKVVRHVSQYEWINFNFEGPLLHLDYFLAAIKDAAAKNPKRELQSMQRSFRTLRSRQRSMVSALHVDAYHRWIIWIVREFGFQKAYRKDIEYYSNFAYEALLREFGRRFSITVTQGHYLLLNEVLGMLDKEKRVSEHQLNQRITFN
;
A
#
# COMPACT_ATOMS: atom_id res chain seq x y z
N MET A 1 42.89 15.17 -1.95
CA MET A 1 41.59 14.88 -2.60
C MET A 1 40.54 15.83 -2.04
N GLN A 2 39.93 16.69 -2.86
CA GLN A 2 38.82 17.54 -2.41
C GLN A 2 37.59 16.67 -2.14
N LYS A 3 36.98 16.81 -0.95
CA LYS A 3 35.71 16.13 -0.63
C LYS A 3 34.61 16.75 -1.51
N LYS A 4 34.08 15.98 -2.47
CA LYS A 4 32.93 16.40 -3.28
C LYS A 4 31.72 16.59 -2.35
N ARG A 5 31.14 17.79 -2.31
CA ARG A 5 29.88 18.06 -1.59
C ARG A 5 28.76 17.32 -2.31
N LEU A 6 28.01 16.50 -1.56
CA LEU A 6 26.84 15.77 -2.09
C LEU A 6 25.57 16.62 -1.89
N ASN A 7 24.70 16.65 -2.89
CA ASN A 7 23.42 17.36 -2.83
C ASN A 7 22.34 16.40 -2.35
N TRP A 8 21.83 16.62 -1.14
CA TRP A 8 20.80 15.79 -0.55
C TRP A 8 19.42 16.41 -0.75
N PHE A 9 18.39 15.56 -0.86
CA PHE A 9 17.01 15.99 -0.75
C PHE A 9 16.20 15.03 0.12
N LEU A 10 15.24 15.59 0.84
CA LEU A 10 14.29 14.84 1.65
C LEU A 10 13.17 14.34 0.76
N ILE A 11 12.99 13.03 0.64
CA ILE A 11 11.90 12.44 -0.16
C ILE A 11 10.66 12.18 0.69
N ASN A 12 10.84 11.80 1.96
CA ASN A 12 9.75 11.44 2.86
C ASN A 12 10.03 12.02 4.24
N GLU A 13 8.98 12.61 4.81
CA GLU A 13 8.90 13.01 6.21
C GLU A 13 7.53 12.56 6.72
N ASN A 14 7.51 11.46 7.48
CA ASN A 14 6.27 10.84 7.94
C ASN A 14 6.21 10.84 9.46
N TYR A 15 5.24 11.57 10.02
CA TYR A 15 4.94 11.51 11.45
C TYR A 15 4.34 10.15 11.81
N GLY A 16 4.81 9.52 12.89
CA GLY A 16 4.34 8.20 13.31
C GLY A 16 4.71 7.07 12.34
N ALA A 17 5.63 7.32 11.40
CA ALA A 17 6.23 6.23 10.64
C ALA A 17 7.32 5.58 11.48
N ASN A 18 7.28 4.26 11.49
CA ASN A 18 8.15 3.45 12.32
C ASN A 18 9.44 3.10 11.63
N LEU A 19 10.50 2.97 12.43
CA LEU A 19 11.76 2.42 11.94
C LEU A 19 11.54 1.04 11.30
N TYR A 20 10.65 0.22 11.84
CA TYR A 20 10.18 -1.01 11.21
C TYR A 20 8.67 -0.92 10.88
N PRO A 21 8.25 -1.17 9.63
CA PRO A 21 8.98 -1.87 8.56
C PRO A 21 9.83 -0.98 7.65
N PHE A 22 9.96 0.32 7.93
CA PHE A 22 10.52 1.25 6.95
C PHE A 22 12.02 0.98 6.65
N ALA A 23 12.79 0.48 7.63
CA ALA A 23 14.14 -0.07 7.47
C ALA A 23 14.23 -1.18 6.40
N ILE A 24 13.15 -1.93 6.17
CA ILE A 24 13.10 -2.96 5.13
C ILE A 24 13.08 -2.32 3.73
N HIS A 25 12.39 -1.19 3.56
CA HIS A 25 12.43 -0.44 2.31
C HIS A 25 13.85 0.06 2.04
N PHE A 26 14.51 0.63 3.04
CA PHE A 26 15.89 1.08 2.93
C PHE A 26 16.88 -0.02 2.55
N ASP A 27 16.77 -1.18 3.19
CA ASP A 27 17.61 -2.32 2.87
C ASP A 27 17.33 -2.83 1.44
N ALA A 28 16.07 -2.80 1.01
CA ALA A 28 15.68 -3.15 -0.35
C ALA A 28 16.20 -2.14 -1.39
N ASP A 29 16.14 -0.83 -1.10
CA ASP A 29 16.56 0.23 -2.01
C ASP A 29 18.08 0.19 -2.27
N TYR A 30 18.85 -0.18 -1.25
CA TYR A 30 20.31 -0.30 -1.34
C TYR A 30 20.77 -1.68 -1.82
N HIS A 31 20.42 -2.75 -1.10
CA HIS A 31 20.88 -4.10 -1.43
C HIS A 31 19.97 -4.83 -2.41
N GLY A 32 18.66 -4.69 -2.25
CA GLY A 32 17.67 -5.38 -3.07
C GLY A 32 17.71 -4.96 -4.53
N PHE A 33 17.74 -3.66 -4.80
CA PHE A 33 17.76 -3.13 -6.16
C PHE A 33 19.04 -3.56 -6.88
N LYS A 34 20.20 -3.41 -6.24
CA LYS A 34 21.48 -3.86 -6.81
C LYS A 34 21.43 -5.35 -7.17
N LYS A 35 20.86 -6.18 -6.29
CA LYS A 35 20.70 -7.62 -6.54
C LYS A 35 19.72 -7.94 -7.68
N ALA A 36 18.59 -7.23 -7.74
CA ALA A 36 17.51 -7.52 -8.69
C ALA A 36 17.74 -6.93 -10.08
N PHE A 37 18.39 -5.76 -10.17
CA PHE A 37 18.49 -4.95 -11.37
C PHE A 37 19.93 -4.66 -11.81
N GLY A 38 20.94 -5.11 -11.03
CA GLY A 38 22.35 -4.80 -11.27
C GLY A 38 22.77 -3.39 -10.86
N ARG A 39 21.82 -2.58 -10.40
CA ARG A 39 22.02 -1.20 -9.94
C ARG A 39 21.04 -0.90 -8.80
N GLY A 40 21.49 -0.12 -7.82
CA GLY A 40 20.66 0.37 -6.71
C GLY A 40 21.11 1.76 -6.29
N MET A 41 20.55 2.25 -5.19
CA MET A 41 20.97 3.51 -4.59
C MET A 41 22.33 3.33 -3.91
N GLU A 42 23.27 4.25 -4.14
CA GLU A 42 24.58 4.32 -3.49
C GLU A 42 24.54 5.15 -2.21
N TYR A 43 23.74 6.22 -2.19
CA TYR A 43 23.68 7.16 -1.07
C TYR A 43 22.25 7.39 -0.62
N GLN A 44 21.97 6.95 0.62
CA GLN A 44 20.70 7.17 1.29
C GLN A 44 20.96 7.49 2.77
N ALA A 45 20.07 8.25 3.36
CA ALA A 45 20.05 8.53 4.79
C ALA A 45 18.65 8.31 5.35
N VAL A 46 18.61 7.69 6.52
CA VAL A 46 17.42 7.53 7.35
C VAL A 46 17.69 8.11 8.72
N GLY A 47 16.73 8.84 9.26
CA GLY A 47 16.74 9.27 10.64
C GLY A 47 15.32 9.29 11.20
N THR A 48 15.23 9.23 12.52
CA THR A 48 14.02 9.61 13.24
C THR A 48 14.33 10.88 14.04
N GLU A 49 13.42 11.84 14.02
CA GLU A 49 13.55 13.12 14.74
C GLU A 49 12.15 13.61 15.12
N ASN A 50 11.89 13.88 16.40
CA ASN A 50 10.58 14.36 16.89
C ASN A 50 9.37 13.48 16.46
N GLY A 51 9.55 12.16 16.44
CA GLY A 51 8.52 11.22 15.97
C GLY A 51 8.28 11.20 14.46
N PHE A 52 9.08 11.94 13.68
CA PHE A 52 9.11 11.85 12.23
C PHE A 52 10.18 10.88 11.78
N LEU A 53 9.84 9.99 10.87
CA LEU A 53 10.82 9.29 10.06
C LEU A 53 11.16 10.15 8.84
N ARG A 54 12.44 10.45 8.68
CA ARG A 54 13.01 11.22 7.56
C ARG A 54 13.83 10.30 6.66
N GLN A 55 13.58 10.41 5.36
CA GLN A 55 14.33 9.69 4.33
C GLN A 55 14.90 10.69 3.34
N ALA A 56 16.20 10.62 3.10
CA ALA A 56 16.90 11.46 2.14
C ALA A 56 17.78 10.65 1.19
N TYR A 57 17.95 11.20 -0.01
CA TYR A 57 18.79 10.64 -1.06
C TYR A 57 19.71 11.72 -1.62
N VAL A 58 20.85 11.29 -2.19
CA VAL A 58 21.65 12.19 -3.03
C VAL A 58 20.94 12.37 -4.38
N VAL A 59 20.72 13.62 -4.77
CA VAL A 59 19.97 14.01 -5.97
C VAL A 59 20.51 13.30 -7.21
N GLU A 60 21.82 13.39 -7.44
CA GLU A 60 22.42 12.85 -8.66
C GLU A 60 22.33 11.32 -8.72
N ASP A 61 22.41 10.65 -7.57
CA ASP A 61 22.27 9.20 -7.49
C ASP A 61 20.82 8.76 -7.75
N TYR A 62 19.85 9.48 -7.16
CA TYR A 62 18.43 9.24 -7.34
C TYR A 62 18.00 9.44 -8.78
N ASP A 63 18.33 10.57 -9.39
CA ASP A 63 17.93 10.90 -10.75
C ASP A 63 18.55 9.91 -11.75
N ARG A 64 19.79 9.49 -11.51
CA ARG A 64 20.50 8.47 -12.29
C ARG A 64 19.85 7.09 -12.19
N PHE A 65 19.40 6.67 -11.00
CA PHE A 65 18.67 5.41 -10.83
C PHE A 65 17.26 5.48 -11.44
N ALA A 66 16.56 6.60 -11.24
CA ALA A 66 15.26 6.89 -11.84
C ALA A 66 15.30 6.80 -13.37
N GLN A 67 16.30 7.43 -14.00
CA GLN A 67 16.52 7.37 -15.44
C GLN A 67 16.82 5.94 -15.91
N PHE A 68 17.68 5.21 -15.19
CA PHE A 68 17.97 3.81 -15.50
C PHE A 68 16.70 2.93 -15.51
N ILE A 69 15.83 3.08 -14.50
CA ILE A 69 14.57 2.35 -14.44
C ILE A 69 13.64 2.76 -15.59
N PHE A 70 13.51 4.06 -15.87
CA PHE A 70 12.71 4.57 -16.98
C PHE A 70 13.18 4.00 -18.33
N ASP A 71 14.47 4.13 -18.65
CA ASP A 71 15.06 3.65 -19.91
C ASP A 71 14.92 2.14 -20.06
N ARG A 72 15.22 1.39 -18.99
CA ARG A 72 15.14 -0.06 -19.04
C ARG A 72 13.71 -0.53 -19.24
N MET A 73 12.75 0.08 -18.55
CA MET A 73 11.35 -0.32 -18.65
C MET A 73 10.71 0.08 -19.99
N SER A 74 11.07 1.25 -20.51
CA SER A 74 10.55 1.78 -21.78
C SER A 74 11.08 1.01 -22.99
N THR A 75 12.31 0.50 -22.93
CA THR A 75 12.97 -0.18 -24.07
C THR A 75 12.92 -1.71 -23.99
N ASP A 76 13.10 -2.32 -22.81
CA ASP A 76 13.10 -3.78 -22.63
C ASP A 76 11.75 -4.28 -22.11
N LYS A 77 10.85 -4.65 -23.04
CA LYS A 77 9.53 -5.21 -22.72
C LYS A 77 9.61 -6.49 -21.88
N GLY A 78 10.67 -7.28 -22.06
CA GLY A 78 10.90 -8.52 -21.32
C GLY A 78 11.20 -8.24 -19.86
N PHE A 79 12.09 -7.28 -19.59
CA PHE A 79 12.39 -6.79 -18.25
C PHE A 79 11.13 -6.32 -17.51
N THR A 80 10.36 -5.41 -18.11
CA THR A 80 9.17 -4.84 -17.50
C THR A 80 8.13 -5.90 -17.14
N ARG A 81 7.89 -6.85 -18.04
CA ARG A 81 6.95 -7.97 -17.79
C ARG A 81 7.44 -8.90 -16.69
N ARG A 82 8.75 -9.18 -16.63
CA ARG A 82 9.35 -9.98 -15.53
C ARG A 82 9.22 -9.25 -14.20
N MET A 83 9.49 -7.95 -14.17
CA MET A 83 9.34 -7.11 -12.98
C MET A 83 7.90 -7.17 -12.45
N LEU A 84 6.89 -6.88 -13.28
CA LEU A 84 5.47 -6.97 -12.86
C LEU A 84 5.09 -8.36 -12.34
N ARG A 85 5.53 -9.43 -13.02
CA ARG A 85 5.27 -10.80 -12.58
C ARG A 85 5.87 -11.08 -11.20
N ASN A 86 7.11 -10.64 -10.97
CA ASN A 86 7.78 -10.81 -9.69
C ASN A 86 7.10 -10.01 -8.58
N ILE A 87 6.61 -8.80 -8.88
CA ILE A 87 5.82 -8.01 -7.93
C ILE A 87 4.57 -8.77 -7.50
N TYR A 88 3.74 -9.21 -8.44
CA TYR A 88 2.49 -9.90 -8.09
C TYR A 88 2.75 -11.20 -7.32
N ARG A 89 3.79 -11.96 -7.70
CA ARG A 89 4.20 -13.17 -6.96
C ARG A 89 4.69 -12.86 -5.54
N ALA A 90 5.45 -11.78 -5.36
CA ALA A 90 5.94 -11.37 -4.06
C ALA A 90 4.77 -10.93 -3.15
N ILE A 91 3.84 -10.14 -3.69
CA ILE A 91 2.62 -9.70 -3.01
C ILE A 91 1.77 -10.89 -2.57
N GLU A 92 1.51 -11.85 -3.45
CA GLU A 92 0.73 -13.05 -3.13
C GLU A 92 1.36 -13.85 -1.98
N LYS A 93 2.66 -14.11 -2.08
CA LYS A 93 3.43 -14.80 -1.04
C LYS A 93 3.46 -14.06 0.29
N MET A 94 3.45 -12.72 0.26
CA MET A 94 3.38 -11.91 1.47
C MET A 94 2.00 -12.03 2.11
N HIS A 95 0.93 -11.87 1.30
CA HIS A 95 -0.44 -11.96 1.77
C HIS A 95 -0.79 -13.36 2.35
N GLU A 96 -0.23 -14.43 1.78
CA GLU A 96 -0.30 -15.78 2.35
C GLU A 96 0.34 -15.87 3.74
N LEU A 97 1.53 -15.29 3.90
CA LEU A 97 2.23 -15.26 5.17
C LEU A 97 1.45 -14.45 6.21
N ASP A 98 0.95 -13.28 5.84
CA ASP A 98 0.18 -12.40 6.72
C ASP A 98 -1.08 -13.10 7.24
N ARG A 99 -1.81 -13.79 6.35
CA ARG A 99 -2.96 -14.63 6.75
C ARG A 99 -2.54 -15.72 7.73
N ARG A 100 -1.41 -16.39 7.49
CA ARG A 100 -0.88 -17.42 8.41
C ARG A 100 -0.59 -16.82 9.78
N ILE A 101 0.10 -15.67 9.84
CA ILE A 101 0.41 -14.96 11.09
C ILE A 101 -0.87 -14.64 11.87
N LEU A 102 -1.87 -14.07 11.20
CA LEU A 102 -3.13 -13.65 11.85
C LEU A 102 -4.03 -14.83 12.24
N SER A 103 -3.89 -15.99 11.60
CA SER A 103 -4.72 -17.17 11.86
C SER A 103 -4.19 -18.12 12.94
N GLN A 104 -2.90 -18.02 13.30
CA GLN A 104 -2.25 -18.94 14.23
C GLN A 104 -2.15 -18.36 15.64
N ASP A 105 -2.15 -19.24 16.65
CA ASP A 105 -1.87 -18.86 18.03
C ASP A 105 -0.36 -18.70 18.23
N LEU A 106 0.13 -17.45 18.14
CA LEU A 106 1.55 -17.12 18.27
C LEU A 106 2.13 -17.49 19.64
N GLN A 107 1.31 -17.61 20.69
CA GLN A 107 1.76 -17.96 22.05
C GLN A 107 2.30 -19.39 22.10
N ARG A 108 1.80 -20.27 21.22
CA ARG A 108 2.23 -21.68 21.14
C ARG A 108 3.58 -21.86 20.44
N LEU A 109 4.07 -20.85 19.73
CA LEU A 109 5.37 -20.93 19.08
C LEU A 109 6.48 -20.79 20.14
N ASN A 110 7.50 -21.65 20.09
CA ASN A 110 8.73 -21.37 20.83
C ASN A 110 9.52 -20.23 20.17
N ASN A 111 10.52 -19.68 20.86
CA ASN A 111 11.25 -18.52 20.33
C ASN A 111 11.93 -18.80 18.97
N ALA A 112 12.46 -20.01 18.76
CA ALA A 112 13.09 -20.38 17.50
C ALA A 112 12.08 -20.40 16.33
N ALA A 113 10.88 -20.94 16.56
CA ALA A 113 9.81 -20.94 15.56
C ALA A 113 9.31 -19.51 15.28
N LEU A 114 9.16 -18.69 16.32
CA LEU A 114 8.76 -17.29 16.19
C LEU A 114 9.84 -16.46 15.46
N GLY A 115 11.12 -16.72 15.70
CA GLY A 115 12.24 -16.08 15.00
C GLY A 115 12.30 -16.45 13.52
N ARG A 116 12.07 -17.73 13.18
CA ARG A 116 11.93 -18.15 11.78
C ARG A 116 10.76 -17.47 11.09
N LEU A 117 9.61 -17.35 11.77
CA LEU A 117 8.43 -16.67 11.25
C LEU A 117 8.69 -15.19 10.99
N PHE A 118 9.32 -14.48 11.94
CA PHE A 118 9.70 -13.08 11.79
C PHE A 118 10.71 -12.87 10.66
N LEU A 119 11.70 -13.76 10.53
CA LEU A 119 12.66 -13.69 9.42
C LEU A 119 12.00 -13.96 8.06
N ASP A 120 11.02 -14.88 7.98
CA ASP A 120 10.23 -15.11 6.77
C ASP A 120 9.41 -13.86 6.41
N PHE A 121 8.82 -13.19 7.41
CA PHE A 121 8.14 -11.90 7.23
C PHE A 121 9.08 -10.84 6.66
N TYR A 122 10.22 -10.62 7.31
CA TYR A 122 11.22 -9.66 6.85
C TYR A 122 11.63 -9.92 5.39
N LYS A 123 12.01 -11.16 5.06
CA LYS A 123 12.47 -11.53 3.70
C LYS A 123 11.39 -11.33 2.64
N ARG A 124 10.13 -11.63 2.94
CA ARG A 124 9.03 -11.44 1.99
C ARG A 124 8.67 -9.98 1.82
N TYR A 125 8.62 -9.21 2.91
CA TYR A 125 8.42 -7.76 2.84
C TYR A 125 9.54 -7.10 2.04
N TRP A 126 10.81 -7.47 2.32
CA TRP A 126 11.98 -7.03 1.57
C TRP A 126 11.89 -7.36 0.07
N THR A 127 11.40 -8.55 -0.26
CA THR A 127 11.19 -8.96 -1.65
C THR A 127 10.09 -8.12 -2.32
N VAL A 128 8.98 -7.85 -1.62
CA VAL A 128 7.93 -6.94 -2.12
C VAL A 128 8.53 -5.56 -2.39
N SER A 129 9.24 -4.97 -1.43
CA SER A 129 9.90 -3.66 -1.57
C SER A 129 10.86 -3.63 -2.76
N THR A 130 11.76 -4.62 -2.86
CA THR A 130 12.77 -4.73 -3.91
C THR A 130 12.16 -4.67 -5.31
N TRP A 131 11.08 -5.40 -5.54
CA TRP A 131 10.50 -5.49 -6.88
C TRP A 131 9.56 -4.34 -7.21
N SER A 132 8.91 -3.73 -6.21
CA SER A 132 7.75 -2.87 -6.44
C SER A 132 8.00 -1.37 -6.26
N VAL A 133 9.03 -0.99 -5.51
CA VAL A 133 9.38 0.40 -5.27
C VAL A 133 10.11 1.08 -6.45
N PRO A 134 10.95 0.42 -7.28
CA PRO A 134 11.77 1.13 -8.27
C PRO A 134 11.00 2.02 -9.25
N PHE A 135 9.80 1.62 -9.68
CA PHE A 135 8.96 2.48 -10.54
C PHE A 135 8.62 3.82 -9.88
N SER A 136 8.49 3.86 -8.56
CA SER A 136 8.21 5.09 -7.82
C SER A 136 9.38 6.06 -7.87
N PHE A 137 10.63 5.58 -8.01
CA PHE A 137 11.80 6.46 -8.14
C PHE A 137 11.72 7.32 -9.40
N SER A 138 11.30 6.72 -10.51
CA SER A 138 11.08 7.40 -11.80
C SER A 138 9.87 8.33 -11.85
N GLU A 139 9.04 8.38 -10.80
CA GLU A 139 7.84 9.21 -10.79
C GLU A 139 7.84 10.28 -9.69
N TYR A 140 8.25 9.96 -8.45
CA TYR A 140 8.05 10.88 -7.31
C TYR A 140 8.73 12.25 -7.47
N ARG A 141 10.01 12.27 -7.81
CA ARG A 141 10.79 13.52 -7.96
C ARG A 141 10.94 13.92 -9.42
N THR A 142 11.25 12.95 -10.28
CA THR A 142 11.64 13.20 -11.67
C THR A 142 10.47 13.28 -12.64
N LEU A 143 9.29 12.76 -12.26
CA LEU A 143 8.06 12.78 -13.07
C LEU A 143 8.29 12.28 -14.51
N LEU A 144 9.20 11.33 -14.72
CA LEU A 144 9.63 10.93 -16.07
C LEU A 144 8.46 10.36 -16.88
N TRP A 145 7.62 9.53 -16.27
CA TRP A 145 6.49 8.92 -16.96
C TRP A 145 5.37 9.91 -17.24
N THR A 146 5.03 10.74 -16.26
CA THR A 146 3.99 11.76 -16.43
C THR A 146 4.41 12.79 -17.48
N THR A 147 5.64 13.30 -17.41
CA THR A 147 6.17 14.24 -18.41
C THR A 147 6.21 13.63 -19.80
N ALA A 148 6.71 12.40 -19.95
CA ALA A 148 6.76 11.72 -21.25
C ALA A 148 5.37 11.59 -21.91
N LEU A 149 4.32 11.25 -21.15
CA LEU A 149 2.97 11.10 -21.69
C LEU A 149 2.25 12.44 -21.89
N THR A 150 2.37 13.39 -20.96
CA THR A 150 1.66 14.67 -21.08
C THR A 150 2.22 15.52 -22.21
N SER A 151 3.55 15.59 -22.37
CA SER A 151 4.18 16.25 -23.51
C SER A 151 3.80 15.60 -24.84
N TYR A 152 3.74 14.27 -24.88
CA TYR A 152 3.25 13.55 -26.06
C TYR A 152 1.81 13.93 -26.40
N PHE A 153 0.89 13.87 -25.43
CA PHE A 153 -0.52 14.20 -25.67
C PHE A 153 -0.74 15.67 -26.04
N GLN A 154 0.04 16.61 -25.50
CA GLN A 154 -0.01 18.02 -25.88
C GLN A 154 0.36 18.25 -27.35
N ALA A 155 1.23 17.41 -27.92
CA ALA A 155 1.60 17.48 -29.34
C ALA A 155 0.54 16.86 -30.27
N LEU A 156 -0.43 16.11 -29.74
CA LEU A 156 -1.50 15.50 -30.52
C LEU A 156 -2.70 16.44 -30.70
N LYS A 157 -3.43 16.25 -31.81
CA LYS A 157 -4.73 16.90 -32.03
C LYS A 157 -5.82 16.22 -31.20
N ILE A 158 -5.88 16.54 -29.91
CA ILE A 158 -6.90 16.01 -29.00
C ILE A 158 -8.30 16.55 -29.38
N PRO A 159 -9.36 15.71 -29.39
CA PRO A 159 -10.72 16.18 -29.62
C PRO A 159 -11.13 17.26 -28.61
N LYS A 160 -11.81 18.32 -29.07
CA LYS A 160 -12.11 19.53 -28.26
C LYS A 160 -12.85 19.25 -26.94
N GLN A 161 -13.56 18.14 -26.84
CA GLN A 161 -14.27 17.73 -25.63
C GLN A 161 -13.36 17.10 -24.55
N TYR A 162 -12.05 16.99 -24.78
CA TYR A 162 -11.08 16.47 -23.83
C TYR A 162 -9.87 17.40 -23.68
N THR A 163 -9.37 17.47 -22.45
CA THR A 163 -8.05 18.02 -22.12
C THR A 163 -6.97 16.92 -22.20
N SER A 164 -5.70 17.31 -22.31
CA SER A 164 -4.57 16.36 -22.23
C SER A 164 -4.54 15.59 -20.90
N LEU A 165 -4.95 16.23 -19.80
CA LEU A 165 -5.06 15.60 -18.49
C LEU A 165 -6.17 14.54 -18.46
N GLU A 166 -7.35 14.82 -19.02
CA GLU A 166 -8.44 13.84 -19.10
C GLU A 166 -8.06 12.65 -19.99
N VAL A 167 -7.35 12.89 -21.09
CA VAL A 167 -6.80 11.82 -21.94
C VAL A 167 -5.79 10.98 -21.15
N TYR A 168 -4.86 11.63 -20.44
CA TYR A 168 -3.90 10.94 -19.58
C TYR A 168 -4.62 10.06 -18.55
N GLN A 169 -5.55 10.64 -17.77
CA GLN A 169 -6.30 9.92 -16.73
C GLN A 169 -7.10 8.74 -17.31
N LEU A 170 -7.75 8.93 -18.47
CA LEU A 170 -8.49 7.86 -19.14
C LEU A 170 -7.56 6.71 -19.56
N LEU A 171 -6.42 7.04 -20.17
CA LEU A 171 -5.50 6.06 -20.72
C LEU A 171 -4.63 5.37 -19.66
N THR A 172 -4.37 6.00 -18.52
CA THR A 172 -3.58 5.42 -17.42
C THR A 172 -4.44 4.75 -16.35
N SER A 173 -5.76 4.92 -16.37
CA SER A 173 -6.67 4.22 -15.46
C SER A 173 -6.68 2.69 -15.65
N HIS A 174 -6.66 1.94 -14.56
CA HIS A 174 -6.70 0.47 -14.59
C HIS A 174 -8.11 -0.07 -14.30
N TRP A 175 -8.51 -1.13 -15.01
CA TRP A 175 -9.80 -1.82 -14.80
C TRP A 175 -9.84 -2.79 -13.58
N ARG A 176 -8.74 -2.97 -12.85
CA ARG A 176 -8.67 -3.87 -11.69
C ARG A 176 -9.01 -3.08 -10.44
N LYS A 177 -9.61 -3.75 -9.46
CA LYS A 177 -9.99 -3.14 -8.18
C LYS A 177 -8.94 -3.45 -7.11
N THR A 178 -8.46 -2.39 -6.46
CA THR A 178 -7.74 -2.42 -5.18
C THR A 178 -8.63 -2.95 -4.07
N TYR A 179 -8.08 -3.24 -2.89
CA TYR A 179 -8.90 -3.60 -1.73
C TYR A 179 -9.82 -2.44 -1.34
N THR A 180 -9.37 -1.19 -1.39
CA THR A 180 -10.23 -0.01 -1.11
C THR A 180 -11.42 0.07 -2.05
N ALA A 181 -11.20 -0.17 -3.35
CA ALA A 181 -12.30 -0.17 -4.31
C ALA A 181 -13.28 -1.35 -4.09
N ARG A 182 -12.80 -2.50 -3.62
CA ARG A 182 -13.64 -3.68 -3.28
C ARG A 182 -14.41 -3.48 -1.98
N GLU A 183 -13.81 -2.84 -0.99
CA GLU A 183 -14.45 -2.44 0.26
C GLU A 183 -15.63 -1.52 -0.04
N HIS A 184 -15.38 -0.44 -0.78
CA HIS A 184 -16.41 0.55 -1.12
C HIS A 184 -17.59 -0.08 -1.88
N GLU A 185 -17.30 -0.91 -2.88
CA GLU A 185 -18.34 -1.64 -3.62
C GLU A 185 -19.21 -2.51 -2.70
N ARG A 186 -18.60 -3.21 -1.73
CA ARG A 186 -19.34 -4.05 -0.79
C ARG A 186 -20.14 -3.23 0.22
N ALA A 187 -19.60 -2.10 0.70
CA ALA A 187 -20.32 -1.17 1.54
C ALA A 187 -21.57 -0.63 0.81
N LEU A 188 -21.45 -0.31 -0.48
CA LEU A 188 -22.60 0.10 -1.31
C LEU A 188 -23.64 -1.03 -1.49
N HIS A 189 -23.22 -2.29 -1.59
CA HIS A 189 -24.15 -3.41 -1.62
C HIS A 189 -24.94 -3.54 -0.30
N LEU A 190 -24.28 -3.39 0.85
CA LEU A 190 -24.95 -3.36 2.17
C LEU A 190 -25.89 -2.16 2.28
N ALA A 191 -25.48 -0.98 1.82
CA ALA A 191 -26.30 0.22 1.80
C ALA A 191 -27.54 0.08 0.89
N ALA A 192 -27.40 -0.59 -0.25
CA ALA A 192 -28.52 -0.90 -1.14
C ALA A 192 -29.52 -1.88 -0.50
N GLU A 193 -29.05 -2.85 0.29
CA GLU A 193 -29.91 -3.73 1.09
C GLU A 193 -30.66 -2.95 2.19
N VAL A 194 -29.98 -2.02 2.88
CA VAL A 194 -30.62 -1.10 3.85
C VAL A 194 -31.73 -0.29 3.20
N ARG A 195 -31.43 0.38 2.07
CA ARG A 195 -32.38 1.22 1.33
C ARG A 195 -33.54 0.40 0.74
N GLY A 196 -33.30 -0.87 0.41
CA GLY A 196 -34.31 -1.79 -0.14
C GLY A 196 -35.27 -2.37 0.90
N SER A 197 -34.99 -2.23 2.19
CA SER A 197 -35.82 -2.75 3.28
C SER A 197 -36.38 -1.61 4.13
N GLN A 198 -37.71 -1.48 4.22
CA GLN A 198 -38.34 -0.44 5.03
C GLN A 198 -37.93 -0.54 6.51
N LYS A 199 -37.81 -1.77 7.05
CA LYS A 199 -37.41 -2.03 8.43
C LYS A 199 -35.96 -1.56 8.68
N LEU A 200 -35.01 -1.95 7.81
CA LEU A 200 -33.62 -1.52 7.94
C LEU A 200 -33.47 -0.02 7.71
N SER A 201 -34.15 0.54 6.70
CA SER A 201 -34.13 1.98 6.42
C SER A 201 -34.59 2.83 7.59
N ARG A 202 -35.65 2.43 8.31
CA ARG A 202 -36.07 3.10 9.55
C ARG A 202 -35.00 2.99 10.62
N LEU A 203 -34.44 1.79 10.81
CA LEU A 203 -33.42 1.54 11.82
C LEU A 203 -32.15 2.36 11.59
N PHE A 204 -31.69 2.49 10.35
CA PHE A 204 -30.49 3.24 9.99
C PHE A 204 -30.62 4.76 10.17
N ARG A 205 -31.79 5.28 10.53
CA ARG A 205 -31.94 6.69 10.96
C ARG A 205 -31.38 6.92 12.37
N LEU A 206 -31.33 5.89 13.21
CA LEU A 206 -30.85 5.98 14.58
C LEU A 206 -29.36 6.38 14.65
N PRO A 207 -28.91 6.97 15.77
CA PRO A 207 -27.49 7.07 16.12
C PRO A 207 -26.77 5.70 16.08
N VAL A 208 -25.48 5.69 15.71
CA VAL A 208 -24.71 4.45 15.43
C VAL A 208 -24.68 3.50 16.64
N ASN A 209 -24.57 4.04 17.86
CA ASN A 209 -24.60 3.24 19.09
C ASN A 209 -25.93 2.48 19.28
N LEU A 210 -27.08 3.14 19.04
CA LEU A 210 -28.40 2.51 19.09
C LEU A 210 -28.60 1.54 17.92
N LEU A 211 -28.21 1.94 16.71
CA LEU A 211 -28.24 1.10 15.51
C LEU A 211 -27.52 -0.24 15.74
N LYS A 212 -26.29 -0.20 16.28
CA LYS A 212 -25.51 -1.41 16.61
C LYS A 212 -26.27 -2.34 17.55
N ARG A 213 -26.87 -1.81 18.62
CA ARG A 213 -27.63 -2.60 19.61
C ARG A 213 -28.84 -3.28 18.98
N HIS A 214 -29.63 -2.54 18.20
CA HIS A 214 -30.82 -3.07 17.53
C HIS A 214 -30.48 -4.07 16.43
N LEU A 215 -29.44 -3.81 15.62
CA LEU A 215 -28.99 -4.77 14.59
C LEU A 215 -28.62 -6.12 15.20
N LYS A 216 -27.84 -6.11 16.29
CA LYS A 216 -27.42 -7.33 16.99
C LYS A 216 -28.61 -8.11 17.56
N LYS A 217 -29.64 -7.43 18.06
CA LYS A 217 -30.81 -8.08 18.69
C LYS A 217 -31.86 -8.54 17.68
N GLU A 218 -32.23 -7.67 16.74
CA GLU A 218 -33.45 -7.80 15.91
C GLU A 218 -33.15 -8.11 14.44
N HIS A 219 -31.91 -8.00 14.00
CA HIS A 219 -31.48 -8.15 12.60
C HIS A 219 -30.17 -8.93 12.47
N LYS A 220 -30.03 -10.01 13.24
CA LYS A 220 -28.80 -10.83 13.35
C LYS A 220 -28.15 -11.16 12.00
N ARG A 221 -28.93 -11.62 11.01
CA ARG A 221 -28.40 -11.97 9.68
C ARG A 221 -27.74 -10.79 8.97
N PHE A 222 -28.30 -9.58 9.06
CA PHE A 222 -27.69 -8.39 8.46
C PHE A 222 -26.48 -7.94 9.29
N PHE A 223 -26.58 -7.98 10.62
CA PHE A 223 -25.46 -7.68 11.51
C PHE A 223 -24.24 -8.55 11.23
N GLU A 224 -24.42 -9.86 11.04
CA GLU A 224 -23.36 -10.81 10.67
C GLU A 224 -22.71 -10.48 9.31
N LYS A 225 -23.48 -9.99 8.34
CA LYS A 225 -22.91 -9.50 7.06
C LYS A 225 -21.99 -8.30 7.29
N VAL A 226 -22.39 -7.36 8.15
CA VAL A 226 -21.56 -6.20 8.51
C VAL A 226 -20.31 -6.66 9.25
N VAL A 227 -20.44 -7.55 10.25
CA VAL A 227 -19.28 -8.08 10.99
C VAL A 227 -18.27 -8.78 10.06
N ARG A 228 -18.74 -9.59 9.10
CA ARG A 228 -17.85 -10.19 8.07
C ARG A 228 -17.19 -9.15 7.17
N HIS A 229 -17.88 -8.05 6.87
CA HIS A 229 -17.30 -6.94 6.11
C HIS A 229 -16.20 -6.25 6.92
N VAL A 230 -16.45 -5.96 8.20
CA VAL A 230 -15.46 -5.39 9.14
C VAL A 230 -14.22 -6.28 9.21
N SER A 231 -14.37 -7.58 9.51
CA SER A 231 -13.23 -8.50 9.65
C SER A 231 -12.39 -8.63 8.37
N GLN A 232 -12.99 -8.33 7.21
CA GLN A 232 -12.28 -8.40 5.94
C GLN A 232 -11.50 -7.11 5.62
N TYR A 233 -11.92 -5.95 6.15
CA TYR A 233 -11.42 -4.63 5.73
C TYR A 233 -11.01 -3.70 6.87
N GLU A 234 -11.07 -4.14 8.13
CA GLU A 234 -10.69 -3.31 9.29
C GLU A 234 -9.26 -2.75 9.21
N TRP A 235 -8.39 -3.40 8.45
CA TRP A 235 -6.99 -3.02 8.25
C TRP A 235 -6.75 -2.01 7.12
N ILE A 236 -7.77 -1.65 6.33
CA ILE A 236 -7.58 -0.94 5.06
C ILE A 236 -7.01 0.48 5.19
N ASN A 237 -7.07 1.05 6.40
CA ASN A 237 -6.48 2.35 6.76
C ASN A 237 -5.38 2.23 7.83
N PHE A 238 -4.87 1.01 8.08
CA PHE A 238 -3.93 0.75 9.17
C PHE A 238 -2.59 1.47 9.00
N ASN A 239 -2.20 1.84 7.78
CA ASN A 239 -0.92 2.50 7.50
C ASN A 239 0.30 1.81 8.13
N PHE A 240 1.07 2.48 9.00
CA PHE A 240 2.24 1.92 9.70
C PHE A 240 1.88 1.42 11.10
N GLU A 241 1.19 2.27 11.85
CA GLU A 241 0.50 1.99 13.09
C GLU A 241 -0.95 2.41 12.88
N GLY A 242 -1.89 1.65 13.47
CA GLY A 242 -3.32 1.83 13.25
C GLY A 242 -3.88 3.22 13.64
N PRO A 243 -5.19 3.31 13.93
CA PRO A 243 -6.04 2.24 14.44
C PRO A 243 -6.63 1.35 13.33
N LEU A 244 -7.14 0.19 13.74
CA LEU A 244 -8.08 -0.58 12.93
C LEU A 244 -9.42 0.16 12.85
N LEU A 245 -10.09 0.01 11.71
CA LEU A 245 -11.45 0.50 11.53
C LEU A 245 -12.42 -0.42 12.26
N HIS A 246 -13.16 0.14 13.21
CA HIS A 246 -14.12 -0.62 14.00
C HIS A 246 -15.51 -0.65 13.36
N LEU A 247 -16.37 -1.53 13.86
CA LEU A 247 -17.76 -1.68 13.43
C LEU A 247 -18.52 -0.35 13.31
N ASP A 248 -18.30 0.59 14.23
CA ASP A 248 -19.00 1.87 14.25
C ASP A 248 -18.65 2.74 13.02
N TYR A 249 -17.40 2.67 12.53
CA TYR A 249 -16.97 3.31 11.28
C TYR A 249 -17.76 2.75 10.09
N PHE A 250 -17.82 1.42 9.95
CA PHE A 250 -18.50 0.78 8.82
C PHE A 250 -20.02 1.00 8.87
N LEU A 251 -20.63 1.00 10.06
CA LEU A 251 -22.05 1.32 10.21
C LEU A 251 -22.36 2.77 9.79
N ALA A 252 -21.50 3.72 10.15
CA ALA A 252 -21.62 5.11 9.70
C ALA A 252 -21.48 5.22 8.17
N ALA A 253 -20.46 4.59 7.57
CA ALA A 253 -20.27 4.60 6.12
C ALA A 253 -21.46 3.99 5.36
N ILE A 254 -21.99 2.86 5.83
CA ILE A 254 -23.18 2.22 5.24
C ILE A 254 -24.42 3.12 5.40
N LYS A 255 -24.58 3.77 6.55
CA LYS A 255 -25.68 4.72 6.80
C LYS A 255 -25.64 5.89 5.82
N ASP A 256 -24.49 6.51 5.66
CA ASP A 256 -24.29 7.66 4.76
C ASP A 256 -24.52 7.27 3.29
N ALA A 257 -24.01 6.11 2.89
CA ALA A 257 -24.26 5.56 1.56
C ALA A 257 -25.74 5.23 1.33
N ALA A 258 -26.45 4.69 2.32
CA ALA A 258 -27.86 4.33 2.22
C ALA A 258 -28.79 5.55 2.13
N ALA A 259 -28.40 6.69 2.73
CA ALA A 259 -29.11 7.95 2.60
C ALA A 259 -29.05 8.54 1.18
N LYS A 260 -27.96 8.26 0.45
CA LYS A 260 -27.80 8.56 -0.99
C LYS A 260 -28.42 7.47 -1.84
N ASN A 261 -28.10 7.39 -3.14
CA ASN A 261 -28.60 6.34 -4.04
C ASN A 261 -27.51 5.29 -4.34
N PRO A 262 -27.30 4.30 -3.44
CA PRO A 262 -26.20 3.33 -3.58
C PRO A 262 -26.37 2.44 -4.81
N LYS A 263 -27.61 2.17 -5.26
CA LYS A 263 -27.86 1.42 -6.50
C LYS A 263 -27.37 2.18 -7.74
N ARG A 264 -27.64 3.50 -7.81
CA ARG A 264 -27.15 4.34 -8.92
C ARG A 264 -25.63 4.41 -8.92
N GLU A 265 -25.01 4.51 -7.74
CA GLU A 265 -23.55 4.52 -7.62
C GLU A 265 -22.92 3.19 -8.05
N LEU A 266 -23.45 2.05 -7.59
CA LEU A 266 -23.04 0.72 -8.06
C LEU A 266 -23.18 0.58 -9.58
N GLN A 267 -24.30 1.01 -10.15
CA GLN A 267 -24.50 0.99 -11.60
C GLN A 267 -23.50 1.89 -12.33
N SER A 268 -23.20 3.07 -11.80
CA SER A 268 -22.21 4.00 -12.35
C SER A 268 -20.80 3.39 -12.33
N MET A 269 -20.40 2.78 -11.21
CA MET A 269 -19.12 2.07 -11.08
C MET A 269 -19.04 0.92 -12.08
N GLN A 270 -20.06 0.05 -12.13
CA GLN A 270 -20.09 -1.09 -13.06
C GLN A 270 -20.05 -0.65 -14.53
N ARG A 271 -20.80 0.39 -14.91
CA ARG A 271 -20.76 0.97 -16.25
C ARG A 271 -19.39 1.54 -16.57
N SER A 272 -18.79 2.29 -15.64
CA SER A 272 -17.44 2.84 -15.78
C SER A 272 -16.41 1.72 -16.02
N PHE A 273 -16.44 0.65 -15.23
CA PHE A 273 -15.54 -0.50 -15.40
C PHE A 273 -15.75 -1.24 -16.73
N ARG A 274 -17.01 -1.51 -17.12
CA ARG A 274 -17.33 -2.22 -18.37
C ARG A 274 -16.92 -1.41 -19.60
N THR A 275 -17.09 -0.09 -19.56
CA THR A 275 -16.83 0.79 -20.70
C THR A 275 -15.39 1.28 -20.78
N LEU A 276 -14.63 1.26 -19.68
CA LEU A 276 -13.26 1.80 -19.62
C LEU A 276 -12.36 1.26 -20.73
N ARG A 277 -12.31 -0.07 -20.92
CA ARG A 277 -11.46 -0.69 -21.96
C ARG A 277 -11.86 -0.25 -23.37
N SER A 278 -13.17 -0.14 -23.62
CA SER A 278 -13.67 0.33 -24.93
C SER A 278 -13.27 1.78 -25.16
N ARG A 279 -13.51 2.66 -24.18
CA ARG A 279 -13.11 4.08 -24.23
C ARG A 279 -11.61 4.26 -24.43
N GLN A 280 -10.79 3.47 -23.75
CA GLN A 280 -9.34 3.48 -23.93
C GLN A 280 -8.92 3.08 -25.36
N ARG A 281 -9.53 2.03 -25.92
CA ARG A 281 -9.25 1.60 -27.30
C ARG A 281 -9.68 2.66 -28.31
N SER A 282 -10.88 3.22 -28.16
CA SER A 282 -11.38 4.29 -29.02
C SER A 282 -10.47 5.53 -28.96
N MET A 283 -10.03 5.94 -27.77
CA MET A 283 -9.14 7.07 -27.60
C MET A 283 -7.76 6.81 -28.22
N VAL A 284 -7.16 5.64 -28.00
CA VAL A 284 -5.88 5.24 -28.63
C VAL A 284 -5.98 5.26 -30.16
N SER A 285 -7.10 4.79 -30.71
CA SER A 285 -7.35 4.79 -32.16
C SER A 285 -7.53 6.21 -32.70
N ALA A 286 -8.36 7.03 -32.06
CA ALA A 286 -8.66 8.39 -32.51
C ALA A 286 -7.41 9.29 -32.50
N LEU A 287 -6.55 9.12 -31.50
CA LEU A 287 -5.30 9.87 -31.36
C LEU A 287 -4.14 9.29 -32.18
N HIS A 288 -4.33 8.17 -32.88
CA HIS A 288 -3.29 7.49 -33.63
C HIS A 288 -2.02 7.22 -32.79
N VAL A 289 -2.19 6.83 -31.51
CA VAL A 289 -1.07 6.66 -30.59
C VAL A 289 -0.12 5.59 -31.11
N ASP A 290 1.16 5.92 -31.26
CA ASP A 290 2.16 5.00 -31.83
C ASP A 290 2.51 3.82 -30.90
N ALA A 291 3.27 2.86 -31.42
CA ALA A 291 3.61 1.64 -30.69
C ALA A 291 4.45 1.88 -29.42
N TYR A 292 5.30 2.90 -29.42
CA TYR A 292 6.13 3.24 -28.27
C TYR A 292 5.26 3.85 -27.17
N HIS A 293 4.45 4.87 -27.47
CA HIS A 293 3.59 5.51 -26.47
C HIS A 293 2.47 4.58 -25.99
N ARG A 294 1.95 3.67 -26.83
CA ARG A 294 1.05 2.59 -26.36
C ARG A 294 1.71 1.71 -25.29
N TRP A 295 3.02 1.45 -25.43
CA TRP A 295 3.78 0.71 -24.44
C TRP A 295 3.97 1.51 -23.15
N ILE A 296 4.34 2.79 -23.23
CA ILE A 296 4.47 3.67 -22.05
C ILE A 296 3.14 3.80 -21.30
N ILE A 297 2.02 4.01 -22.01
CA ILE A 297 0.67 4.05 -21.42
C ILE A 297 0.38 2.76 -20.65
N TRP A 298 0.74 1.60 -21.21
CA TRP A 298 0.55 0.32 -20.54
C TRP A 298 1.39 0.21 -19.26
N ILE A 299 2.65 0.67 -19.28
CA ILE A 299 3.51 0.70 -18.10
C ILE A 299 2.86 1.54 -16.99
N VAL A 300 2.52 2.81 -17.28
CA VAL A 300 1.97 3.72 -16.29
C VAL A 300 0.66 3.17 -15.72
N ARG A 301 -0.17 2.54 -16.55
CA ARG A 301 -1.40 1.89 -16.11
C ARG A 301 -1.15 0.72 -15.16
N GLU A 302 -0.27 -0.21 -15.52
CA GLU A 302 0.01 -1.40 -14.72
C GLU A 302 0.70 -1.03 -13.41
N PHE A 303 1.73 -0.18 -13.46
CA PHE A 303 2.49 0.21 -12.28
C PHE A 303 1.74 1.21 -11.39
N GLY A 304 0.88 2.06 -11.95
CA GLY A 304 -0.04 2.90 -11.19
C GLY A 304 -1.01 2.08 -10.34
N PHE A 305 -1.63 1.05 -10.93
CA PHE A 305 -2.45 0.10 -10.18
C PHE A 305 -1.64 -0.70 -9.16
N GLN A 306 -0.48 -1.22 -9.59
CA GLN A 306 0.38 -2.03 -8.73
C GLN A 306 0.83 -1.24 -7.50
N LYS A 307 1.17 0.05 -7.64
CA LYS A 307 1.53 0.94 -6.52
C LYS A 307 0.43 0.99 -5.47
N ALA A 308 -0.82 1.20 -5.88
CA ALA A 308 -1.96 1.22 -4.97
C ALA A 308 -2.23 -0.17 -4.36
N TYR A 309 -2.20 -1.23 -5.18
CA TYR A 309 -2.43 -2.59 -4.72
C TYR A 309 -1.36 -3.08 -3.74
N ARG A 310 -0.09 -2.71 -3.94
CA ARG A 310 0.99 -2.96 -2.98
C ARG A 310 0.71 -2.25 -1.65
N LYS A 311 0.28 -0.99 -1.69
CA LYS A 311 0.02 -0.21 -0.47
C LYS A 311 -1.09 -0.84 0.38
N ASP A 312 -2.15 -1.38 -0.26
CA ASP A 312 -3.16 -2.19 0.44
C ASP A 312 -2.50 -3.38 1.16
N ILE A 313 -1.62 -4.10 0.48
CA ILE A 313 -0.96 -5.27 1.04
C ILE A 313 0.00 -4.88 2.16
N GLU A 314 0.72 -3.78 2.03
CA GLU A 314 1.56 -3.23 3.10
C GLU A 314 0.75 -2.90 4.36
N TYR A 315 -0.46 -2.34 4.23
CA TYR A 315 -1.35 -2.12 5.37
C TYR A 315 -1.76 -3.44 6.05
N TYR A 316 -2.07 -4.46 5.25
CA TYR A 316 -2.38 -5.78 5.78
C TYR A 316 -1.16 -6.43 6.46
N SER A 317 0.02 -6.30 5.87
CA SER A 317 1.27 -6.80 6.45
C SER A 317 1.63 -6.07 7.73
N ASN A 318 1.36 -4.77 7.84
CA ASN A 318 1.61 -4.01 9.06
C ASN A 318 0.64 -4.41 10.18
N PHE A 319 -0.61 -4.71 9.84
CA PHE A 319 -1.56 -5.31 10.78
C PHE A 319 -1.10 -6.69 11.26
N ALA A 320 -0.63 -7.56 10.35
CA ALA A 320 -0.05 -8.86 10.72
C ALA A 320 1.23 -8.70 11.56
N TYR A 321 2.05 -7.69 11.27
CA TYR A 321 3.24 -7.37 12.04
C TYR A 321 2.90 -6.93 13.46
N GLU A 322 1.85 -6.14 13.66
CA GLU A 322 1.40 -5.74 15.00
C GLU A 322 1.07 -6.97 15.88
N ALA A 323 0.52 -8.04 15.30
CA ALA A 323 0.30 -9.30 16.02
C ALA A 323 1.61 -9.93 16.50
N LEU A 324 2.66 -9.90 15.68
CA LEU A 324 4.01 -10.35 16.09
C LEU A 324 4.56 -9.45 17.21
N LEU A 325 4.42 -8.13 17.09
CA LEU A 325 4.88 -7.17 18.10
C LEU A 325 4.18 -7.35 19.45
N ARG A 326 2.86 -7.61 19.45
CA ARG A 326 2.12 -7.92 20.68
C ARG A 326 2.67 -9.17 21.36
N GLU A 327 3.02 -10.20 20.59
CA GLU A 327 3.63 -11.40 21.13
C GLU A 327 5.05 -11.16 21.65
N PHE A 328 5.85 -10.31 20.99
CA PHE A 328 7.15 -9.87 21.50
C PHE A 328 6.98 -9.09 22.81
N GLY A 329 6.02 -8.18 22.89
CA GLY A 329 5.72 -7.42 24.09
C GLY A 329 5.36 -8.32 25.27
N ARG A 330 4.56 -9.36 25.03
CA ARG A 330 4.23 -10.37 26.05
C ARG A 330 5.46 -11.14 26.57
N ARG A 331 6.41 -11.47 25.70
CA ARG A 331 7.61 -12.27 26.07
C ARG A 331 8.74 -11.45 26.69
N PHE A 332 8.88 -10.20 26.26
CA PHE A 332 10.05 -9.38 26.54
C PHE A 332 9.73 -8.07 27.27
N SER A 333 8.48 -7.89 27.69
CA SER A 333 8.00 -6.74 28.45
C SER A 333 8.19 -5.39 27.74
N ILE A 334 8.08 -5.37 26.41
CA ILE A 334 8.13 -4.15 25.61
C ILE A 334 6.74 -3.75 25.10
N THR A 335 6.52 -2.48 24.83
CA THR A 335 5.28 -2.02 24.18
C THR A 335 5.30 -2.31 22.68
N VAL A 336 4.13 -2.31 22.04
CA VAL A 336 4.03 -2.42 20.57
C VAL A 336 4.79 -1.27 19.90
N THR A 337 4.63 -0.04 20.40
CA THR A 337 5.37 1.14 19.93
C THR A 337 6.88 0.94 20.05
N GLN A 338 7.40 0.42 21.17
CA GLN A 338 8.83 0.07 21.28
C GLN A 338 9.25 -1.02 20.28
N GLY A 339 8.40 -2.01 20.07
CA GLY A 339 8.63 -3.09 19.11
C GLY A 339 8.82 -2.59 17.67
N HIS A 340 8.17 -1.51 17.29
CA HIS A 340 8.32 -0.86 15.99
C HIS A 340 9.72 -0.23 15.76
N TYR A 341 10.53 -0.09 16.80
CA TYR A 341 11.89 0.47 16.75
C TYR A 341 12.98 -0.58 16.98
N LEU A 342 12.61 -1.87 17.00
CA LEU A 342 13.57 -2.97 17.01
C LEU A 342 14.18 -3.19 15.63
N LEU A 343 15.47 -3.45 15.60
CA LEU A 343 16.19 -3.88 14.41
C LEU A 343 16.08 -5.40 14.22
N LEU A 344 16.25 -5.89 12.98
CA LEU A 344 16.15 -7.32 12.67
C LEU A 344 17.06 -8.19 13.56
N ASN A 345 18.32 -7.80 13.70
CA ASN A 345 19.30 -8.51 14.53
C ASN A 345 18.97 -8.48 16.02
N GLU A 346 18.31 -7.42 16.48
CA GLU A 346 17.86 -7.29 17.87
C GLU A 346 16.70 -8.24 18.16
N VAL A 347 15.67 -8.28 17.30
CA VAL A 347 14.55 -9.23 17.44
C VAL A 347 15.06 -10.66 17.44
N LEU A 348 15.95 -11.01 16.50
CA LEU A 348 16.52 -12.35 16.43
C LEU A 348 17.36 -12.68 17.67
N GLY A 349 18.20 -11.75 18.16
CA GLY A 349 18.99 -11.95 19.37
C GLY A 349 18.16 -12.07 20.65
N MET A 350 17.04 -11.35 20.75
CA MET A 350 16.09 -11.49 21.86
C MET A 350 15.43 -12.87 21.86
N LEU A 351 15.08 -13.39 20.69
CA LEU A 351 14.47 -14.71 20.55
C LEU A 351 15.47 -15.84 20.85
N ASP A 352 16.76 -15.65 20.51
CA ASP A 352 17.83 -16.62 20.81
C ASP A 352 18.31 -16.59 22.27
N LYS A 353 17.70 -15.75 23.12
CA LYS A 353 18.03 -15.56 24.55
C LYS A 353 19.42 -14.95 24.83
N GLU A 354 20.10 -14.44 23.83
CA GLU A 354 21.45 -13.91 23.98
C GLU A 354 21.50 -12.38 24.17
N LYS A 355 20.45 -11.66 23.76
CA LYS A 355 20.47 -10.18 23.76
C LYS A 355 19.20 -9.58 24.36
N ARG A 356 19.38 -8.64 25.28
CA ARG A 356 18.32 -7.71 25.72
C ARG A 356 18.57 -6.36 25.08
N VAL A 357 17.53 -5.77 24.52
CA VAL A 357 17.56 -4.36 24.09
C VAL A 357 17.09 -3.52 25.27
N SER A 358 17.82 -2.44 25.57
CA SER A 358 17.44 -1.53 26.65
C SER A 358 16.19 -0.74 26.27
N GLU A 359 15.19 -0.69 27.17
CA GLU A 359 14.01 0.17 27.01
C GLU A 359 14.41 1.64 26.83
N HIS A 360 15.46 2.09 27.55
CA HIS A 360 15.99 3.44 27.41
C HIS A 360 16.48 3.71 25.98
N GLN A 361 17.16 2.74 25.35
CA GLN A 361 17.63 2.85 23.97
C GLN A 361 16.45 2.91 22.98
N LEU A 362 15.40 2.12 23.20
CA LEU A 362 14.21 2.17 22.34
C LEU A 362 13.46 3.49 22.49
N ASN A 363 13.30 3.97 23.72
CA ASN A 363 12.68 5.27 24.00
C ASN A 363 13.47 6.40 23.37
N GLN A 364 14.82 6.36 23.43
CA GLN A 364 15.67 7.30 22.70
C GLN A 364 15.37 7.29 21.21
N ARG A 365 15.24 6.14 20.54
CA ARG A 365 14.91 6.07 19.10
C ARG A 365 13.53 6.66 18.76
N ILE A 366 12.57 6.52 19.68
CA ILE A 366 11.22 7.10 19.56
C ILE A 366 11.27 8.62 19.74
N THR A 367 12.00 9.09 20.75
CA THR A 367 11.94 10.48 21.23
C THR A 367 13.07 11.37 20.74
N PHE A 368 14.11 10.87 20.07
CA PHE A 368 15.38 11.60 19.91
C PHE A 368 15.14 13.06 19.48
N ASN A 369 15.47 13.91 20.48
CA ASN A 369 15.48 15.36 20.55
C ASN A 369 16.86 15.88 20.12
#